data_AF-A0A183LEB1-F1
#
_entry.id   AF-A0A183LEB1-F1
#
_cell.length_a   1.000
_cell.length_b   1.000
_cell.length_c   1.000
_cell.angle_alpha   90.00
_cell.angle_beta   90.00
_cell.angle_gamma   90.00
#
_symmetry.space_group_name_H-M   'P 1'
#
loop_
_entity.id
_entity.type
_entity.pdbx_description
1 polymer ?
#
loop_
_entity_poly.entity_id
_entity_poly.type
_entity_poly.pdbx_seq_one_letter_code
_entity_poly.pdbx_strand_id
1 'polypeptide(L)'
;MELKTTSNNIKVRIFNTNVKEVLVYGSETWRTTTTTIKKVQVFINGCLLKILNIHWPDTISNSLLWERTNQLPDEEEIRKRRWKWIGYTLRKSSNCIARQALTWNPLHITSGNRSRYEMDE
;
A
#
# COMPACT_ATOMS: atom_id res chain seq x y z
N MET A 1 -27.41 20.80 -25.47
CA MET A 1 -26.98 20.49 -24.09
C MET A 1 -25.67 19.74 -24.21
N GLU A 2 -24.55 20.45 -24.23
CA GLU A 2 -23.23 19.84 -24.42
C GLU A 2 -22.83 19.08 -23.16
N LEU A 3 -22.81 17.76 -23.25
CA LEU A 3 -22.20 16.92 -22.22
C LEU A 3 -20.72 17.27 -22.20
N LYS A 4 -20.29 18.06 -21.20
CA LYS A 4 -18.87 18.32 -20.93
C LYS A 4 -18.14 16.97 -20.86
N THR A 5 -17.43 16.64 -21.93
CA THR A 5 -16.62 15.43 -22.07
C THR A 5 -15.41 15.56 -21.16
N THR A 6 -15.59 15.26 -19.88
CA THR A 6 -14.48 15.22 -18.92
C THR A 6 -13.43 14.23 -19.42
N SER A 7 -12.23 14.73 -19.73
CA SER A 7 -11.11 13.92 -20.21
C SER A 7 -10.86 12.74 -19.27
N ASN A 8 -10.55 11.56 -19.83
CA ASN A 8 -10.25 10.34 -19.07
C ASN A 8 -9.17 10.59 -18.01
N ASN A 9 -8.22 11.50 -18.29
CA ASN A 9 -7.18 11.90 -17.35
C ASN A 9 -7.73 12.52 -16.05
N ILE A 10 -8.79 13.32 -16.13
CA ILE A 10 -9.43 13.93 -14.94
C ILE A 10 -10.14 12.85 -14.12
N LYS A 11 -10.84 11.93 -14.78
CA LYS A 11 -11.53 10.81 -14.09
C LYS A 11 -10.54 9.90 -13.35
N VAL A 12 -9.41 9.55 -13.99
CA VAL A 12 -8.33 8.76 -13.36
C VAL A 12 -7.74 9.50 -12.15
N ARG A 13 -7.52 10.82 -12.25
CA ARG A 13 -7.04 11.62 -11.11
C ARG A 13 -8.01 11.60 -9.93
N ILE A 14 -9.31 11.78 -10.18
CA ILE A 14 -10.36 11.74 -9.14
C ILE A 14 -10.42 10.36 -8.49
N PHE A 15 -10.28 9.29 -9.28
CA PHE A 15 -10.22 7.93 -8.77
C PHE A 15 -9.00 7.73 -7.85
N ASN A 16 -7.82 8.21 -8.28
CA ASN A 16 -6.58 8.09 -7.51
C ASN A 16 -6.63 8.85 -6.17
N THR A 17 -7.28 10.01 -6.12
CA THR A 17 -7.33 10.80 -4.88
C THR A 17 -8.37 10.30 -3.89
N ASN A 18 -9.51 9.78 -4.35
CA ASN A 18 -10.60 9.42 -3.45
C ASN A 18 -10.69 7.90 -3.21
N VAL A 19 -10.72 7.10 -4.27
CA VAL A 19 -10.96 5.65 -4.15
C VAL A 19 -9.67 4.92 -3.82
N LYS A 20 -8.61 5.20 -4.57
CA LYS A 20 -7.31 4.54 -4.38
C LYS A 20 -6.70 4.87 -3.02
N GLU A 21 -6.85 6.11 -2.56
CA GLU A 21 -6.36 6.57 -1.27
C GLU A 21 -6.97 5.78 -0.11
N VAL A 22 -8.30 5.66 -0.06
CA VAL A 22 -9.03 4.90 0.97
C VAL A 22 -8.65 3.41 0.94
N LEU A 23 -8.55 2.83 -0.26
CA LEU A 23 -8.20 1.42 -0.44
C LEU A 23 -6.78 1.12 0.05
N VAL A 24 -5.83 1.99 -0.31
CA VAL A 24 -4.43 1.85 0.09
C VAL A 24 -4.26 2.11 1.59
N TYR A 25 -4.95 3.10 2.17
CA TYR A 25 -4.91 3.39 3.60
C TYR A 25 -5.32 2.18 4.46
N GLY A 26 -6.39 1.48 4.08
CA GLY A 26 -6.78 0.23 4.77
C GLY A 26 -5.70 -0.87 4.66
N SER A 27 -4.96 -0.91 3.56
CA SER A 27 -3.86 -1.86 3.36
C SER A 27 -2.55 -1.48 4.09
N GLU A 28 -2.39 -0.22 4.51
CA GLU A 28 -1.20 0.24 5.24
C GLU A 28 -1.15 -0.37 6.65
N THR A 29 -2.29 -0.47 7.32
CA THR A 29 -2.39 -0.92 8.71
C THR A 29 -2.55 -2.43 8.87
N TRP A 30 -3.05 -3.13 7.84
CA TRP A 30 -3.25 -4.58 7.89
C TRP A 30 -2.04 -5.38 7.41
N ARG A 31 -1.98 -6.67 7.75
CA ARG A 31 -1.00 -7.61 7.18
C ARG A 31 -1.29 -7.80 5.69
N THR A 32 -0.49 -7.20 4.80
CA THR A 32 -0.61 -7.45 3.36
C THR A 32 0.00 -8.79 3.02
N THR A 33 -0.84 -9.76 2.71
CA THR A 33 -0.42 -10.95 1.98
C THR A 33 -0.38 -10.61 0.49
N THR A 34 0.48 -11.30 -0.25
CA THR A 34 0.55 -11.20 -1.72
C THR A 34 -0.82 -11.47 -2.38
N THR A 35 -1.65 -12.30 -1.75
CA THR A 35 -3.03 -12.57 -2.18
C THR A 35 -3.95 -11.36 -2.05
N THR A 36 -3.86 -10.58 -0.97
CA THR A 36 -4.68 -9.38 -0.76
C THR A 36 -4.23 -8.26 -1.71
N ILE A 37 -2.91 -8.09 -1.90
CA ILE A 37 -2.37 -7.13 -2.87
C ILE A 37 -2.87 -7.45 -4.28
N LYS A 38 -2.82 -8.72 -4.70
CA LYS A 38 -3.34 -9.15 -6.01
C LYS A 38 -4.84 -8.84 -6.17
N LYS A 39 -5.65 -9.06 -5.13
CA LYS A 39 -7.09 -8.73 -5.17
C LYS A 39 -7.34 -7.24 -5.35
N VAL A 40 -6.58 -6.39 -4.63
CA VAL A 40 -6.61 -4.92 -4.77
C VAL A 40 -6.24 -4.51 -6.19
N GLN A 41 -5.18 -5.09 -6.76
CA GLN A 41 -4.74 -4.78 -8.13
C GLN A 41 -5.81 -5.14 -9.17
N VAL A 42 -6.46 -6.31 -9.04
CA VAL A 42 -7.54 -6.73 -9.96
C VAL A 42 -8.73 -5.78 -9.86
N PHE A 43 -9.08 -5.34 -8.64
CA PHE A 43 -10.15 -4.36 -8.43
C PHE A 43 -9.82 -3.01 -9.09
N ILE A 44 -8.62 -2.49 -8.87
CA ILE A 44 -8.16 -1.22 -9.46
C ILE A 44 -8.13 -1.31 -10.99
N ASN A 45 -7.59 -2.38 -11.55
CA ASN A 45 -7.58 -2.59 -13.00
C ASN A 45 -9.02 -2.62 -13.57
N GLY A 46 -9.95 -3.28 -12.89
CA GLY A 46 -11.37 -3.27 -13.27
C GLY A 46 -12.00 -1.87 -13.25
N CYS A 47 -11.66 -1.04 -12.26
CA CYS A 47 -12.08 0.36 -12.21
C CYS A 47 -11.48 1.19 -13.36
N LEU A 48 -10.20 1.02 -13.66
CA LEU A 48 -9.52 1.74 -14.74
C LEU A 48 -10.12 1.40 -16.10
N LEU A 49 -10.45 0.13 -16.36
CA LEU A 49 -11.13 -0.29 -17.60
C LEU A 49 -12.49 0.40 -17.76
N LYS A 50 -13.28 0.46 -16.68
CA LYS A 50 -14.58 1.18 -16.67
C LYS A 50 -14.41 2.68 -16.92
N ILE A 51 -13.37 3.31 -16.37
CA ILE A 51 -13.07 4.73 -16.60
C ILE A 51 -12.69 5.00 -18.06
N LEU A 52 -11.93 4.10 -18.67
CA LEU A 52 -11.53 4.16 -20.08
C LEU A 52 -12.65 3.74 -21.05
N ASN A 53 -13.82 3.34 -20.52
CA ASN A 53 -14.97 2.88 -21.28
C ASN A 53 -14.69 1.65 -22.17
N ILE A 54 -13.70 0.83 -21.79
CA ILE A 54 -13.32 -0.39 -22.51
C ILE A 54 -14.26 -1.50 -22.07
N HIS A 55 -14.99 -2.08 -23.03
CA HIS A 55 -15.92 -3.17 -22.81
C HIS A 55 -15.43 -4.43 -23.49
N TRP A 56 -15.86 -5.58 -22.98
CA TRP A 56 -15.69 -6.84 -23.68
C TRP A 56 -16.32 -6.71 -25.09
N PRO A 57 -15.63 -7.07 -26.19
CA PRO A 57 -14.51 -8.01 -26.33
C PRO A 57 -13.10 -7.40 -26.37
N ASP A 58 -12.95 -6.09 -26.16
CA ASP A 58 -11.66 -5.42 -26.25
C ASP A 58 -10.71 -5.89 -25.15
N THR A 59 -9.70 -6.69 -25.52
CA THR A 59 -8.70 -7.21 -24.60
C THR A 59 -7.48 -6.30 -24.61
N ILE A 60 -7.23 -5.59 -23.51
CA ILE A 60 -6.05 -4.74 -23.32
C ILE A 60 -5.06 -5.42 -22.37
N SER A 61 -3.76 -5.33 -22.68
CA SER A 61 -2.73 -5.77 -21.75
C SER A 61 -2.65 -4.83 -20.53
N ASN A 62 -2.28 -5.38 -19.37
CA ASN A 62 -2.09 -4.57 -18.15
C ASN A 62 -1.03 -3.49 -18.34
N SER A 63 0.03 -3.76 -19.11
CA SER A 63 1.08 -2.77 -19.41
C SER A 63 0.54 -1.56 -20.18
N LEU A 64 -0.26 -1.80 -21.22
CA LEU A 64 -0.85 -0.74 -22.03
C LEU A 64 -1.91 0.05 -21.26
N LEU A 65 -2.64 -0.61 -20.35
CA LEU A 65 -3.57 0.04 -19.43
C LEU A 65 -2.83 1.03 -18.50
N TRP A 66 -1.71 0.61 -17.93
CA TRP A 66 -0.89 1.44 -17.04
C TRP A 66 -0.21 2.59 -17.79
N GLU A 67 0.26 2.36 -19.01
CA GLU A 67 0.82 3.40 -19.87
C GLU A 67 -0.21 4.49 -20.19
N ARG A 68 -1.43 4.09 -20.60
CA ARG A 68 -2.51 5.05 -20.92
C ARG A 68 -3.01 5.84 -19.72
N THR A 69 -2.93 5.28 -18.52
CA THR A 69 -3.40 5.92 -17.28
C THR A 69 -2.27 6.58 -16.50
N ASN A 70 -1.03 6.47 -16.98
CA ASN A 70 0.19 6.88 -16.29
C ASN A 70 0.22 6.38 -14.83
N GLN A 71 -0.19 5.11 -14.64
CA GLN A 71 -0.27 4.45 -13.33
C GLN A 71 0.90 3.49 -13.12
N LEU A 72 1.24 3.28 -11.85
CA LEU A 72 2.19 2.25 -11.42
C LEU A 72 1.44 1.10 -10.73
N PRO A 73 2.06 -0.10 -10.65
CA PRO A 73 1.51 -1.20 -9.86
C PRO A 73 1.27 -0.78 -8.40
N ASP A 74 0.12 -1.14 -7.86
CA ASP A 74 -0.33 -0.68 -6.53
C ASP A 74 0.54 -1.23 -5.40
N GLU A 75 1.17 -2.39 -5.63
CA GLU A 75 2.15 -2.98 -4.74
C GLU A 75 3.30 -2.00 -4.41
N GLU A 76 3.78 -1.26 -5.41
CA GLU A 76 4.88 -0.34 -5.22
C GLU A 76 4.46 0.92 -4.44
N GLU A 77 3.24 1.42 -4.67
CA GLU A 77 2.70 2.51 -3.86
C GLU A 77 2.50 2.09 -2.40
N ILE A 78 1.91 0.92 -2.15
CA ILE A 78 1.72 0.37 -0.80
C ILE A 78 3.08 0.21 -0.11
N ARG A 79 4.09 -0.33 -0.81
CA ARG A 79 5.46 -0.47 -0.31
C ARG A 79 6.05 0.88 0.07
N LYS A 80 5.96 1.89 -0.81
CA LYS A 80 6.48 3.25 -0.57
C LYS A 80 5.81 3.89 0.65
N ARG A 81 4.49 3.78 0.79
CA ARG A 81 3.76 4.34 1.93
C ARG A 81 4.14 3.66 3.24
N ARG A 82 4.30 2.34 3.26
CA ARG A 82 4.77 1.60 4.43
C ARG A 82 6.17 2.02 4.86
N TRP A 83 7.11 2.13 3.93
CA TRP A 83 8.45 2.63 4.24
C TRP A 83 8.42 4.06 4.77
N LYS A 84 7.56 4.93 4.22
CA LYS A 84 7.36 6.29 4.74
C LYS A 84 6.81 6.28 6.17
N TRP A 85 5.84 5.40 6.47
CA TRP A 85 5.26 5.23 7.80
C TRP A 85 6.29 4.71 8.80
N ILE A 86 7.05 3.66 8.45
CA ILE A 86 8.15 3.14 9.27
C ILE A 86 9.17 4.25 9.56
N GLY A 87 9.60 4.99 8.53
CA GLY A 87 10.53 6.11 8.70
C GLY A 87 9.98 7.23 9.60
N TYR A 88 8.68 7.54 9.50
CA TYR A 88 8.03 8.51 10.39
C TYR A 88 8.01 8.03 11.85
N THR A 89 7.63 6.77 12.08
CA THR A 89 7.58 6.17 13.42
C THR A 89 8.99 6.07 14.03
N LEU A 90 10.00 5.72 13.24
CA LEU A 90 11.38 5.67 13.70
C LEU A 90 11.94 7.07 14.05
N ARG A 91 11.44 8.16 13.46
CA ARG A 91 11.85 9.52 13.86
C ARG A 91 11.20 10.00 15.15
N LYS A 92 10.20 9.30 15.71
CA LYS A 92 9.62 9.62 17.02
C LYS A 92 10.58 9.25 18.16
N SER A 93 10.39 9.89 19.32
CA SER A 93 11.15 9.63 20.54
C SER A 93 11.08 8.16 20.95
N SER A 94 12.11 7.67 21.64
CA SER A 94 12.18 6.30 22.18
C SER A 94 11.01 5.93 23.10
N ASN A 95 10.41 6.92 23.76
CA ASN A 95 9.25 6.75 24.63
C ASN A 95 7.92 6.60 23.88
N CYS A 96 7.91 6.78 22.55
CA CYS A 96 6.69 6.65 21.77
C CYS A 96 6.29 5.17 21.66
N ILE A 97 5.08 4.84 22.11
CA ILE A 97 4.51 3.48 22.08
C ILE A 97 4.63 2.86 20.68
N ALA A 98 4.37 3.64 19.63
CA ALA A 98 4.45 3.16 18.25
C ALA A 98 5.87 2.74 17.86
N ARG A 99 6.91 3.43 18.33
CA ARG A 99 8.32 3.05 18.09
C ARG A 99 8.71 1.81 18.90
N GLN A 100 8.26 1.72 20.15
CA GLN A 100 8.50 0.55 21.00
C GLN A 100 7.81 -0.70 20.44
N ALA A 101 6.59 -0.57 19.93
CA ALA A 101 5.84 -1.65 19.30
C ALA A 101 6.56 -2.20 18.05
N LEU A 102 7.29 -1.37 17.29
CA LEU A 102 8.09 -1.84 16.15
C LEU A 102 9.29 -2.71 16.57
N THR A 103 9.88 -2.43 17.74
CA THR A 103 11.01 -3.20 18.29
C THR A 103 10.57 -4.36 19.17
N TRP A 104 9.26 -4.49 19.43
CA TRP A 104 8.72 -5.50 20.33
C TRP A 104 8.81 -6.88 19.68
N ASN A 105 9.62 -7.74 20.29
CA ASN A 105 9.73 -9.14 19.92
C ASN A 105 9.09 -10.01 21.03
N PRO A 106 8.03 -10.79 20.77
CA PRO A 106 7.39 -11.64 21.78
C PRO A 106 8.26 -12.80 22.31
N LEU A 107 9.46 -13.02 21.75
CA LEU A 107 10.34 -14.16 22.02
C LEU A 107 11.08 -14.15 23.37
N HIS A 108 10.63 -13.38 24.38
CA HIS A 108 11.27 -13.34 25.71
C HIS A 108 10.44 -14.01 26.81
N ILE A 109 9.76 -15.11 26.48
CA ILE A 109 9.06 -15.93 27.48
C ILE A 109 9.34 -17.42 27.22
N THR A 110 10.60 -17.82 27.39
CA THR A 110 11.08 -19.03 28.10
C THR A 110 12.54 -19.29 27.75
N SER A 111 13.47 -18.61 28.43
CA SER A 111 14.82 -19.12 28.67
C SER A 111 15.11 -19.00 30.16
N GLY A 112 14.53 -19.93 30.92
CA GLY A 112 15.02 -20.21 32.26
C GLY A 112 16.50 -20.58 32.17
N ASN A 113 17.30 -19.91 33.01
CA ASN A 113 18.70 -20.20 33.33
C ASN A 113 19.73 -20.03 32.21
N ARG A 114 20.33 -18.85 32.13
CA ARG A 114 21.75 -18.72 31.75
C ARG A 114 22.44 -17.66 32.61
N SER A 115 22.83 -18.08 33.81
CA SER A 115 23.86 -17.42 34.61
C SER A 115 25.21 -17.43 33.88
N ARG A 116 26.04 -16.41 34.17
CA ARG A 116 27.49 -16.24 33.84
C ARG A 116 27.74 -15.62 32.43
N TYR A 117 28.42 -14.48 32.26
CA TYR A 117 29.68 -14.02 32.87
C TYR A 117 29.72 -12.50 33.10
N GLU A 118 30.46 -12.14 34.16
CA GLU A 118 30.97 -10.82 34.53
C GLU A 118 31.81 -10.17 33.40
N MET A 119 31.88 -8.83 33.41
CA MET A 119 33.12 -8.04 33.34
C MET A 119 32.75 -6.56 33.57
N ASP A 120 32.78 -6.14 34.84
CA ASP A 120 33.02 -4.76 35.25
C ASP A 120 34.46 -4.73 35.79
N GLU A 121 35.42 -4.25 34.98
CA GLU A 121 36.57 -3.36 35.28
C GLU A 121 37.50 -3.25 34.06
#